data_AF-A0A2R6HW49-F1
#
_entry.id   AF-A0A2R6HW49-F1
#
_cell.length_a   1.000
_cell.length_b   1.000
_cell.length_c   1.000
_cell.angle_alpha   90.00
_cell.angle_beta   90.00
_cell.angle_gamma   90.00
#
_symmetry.space_group_name_H-M   'P 1'
#
loop_
_entity.id
_entity.type
_entity.pdbx_description
1 polymer ?
#
loop_
_entity_poly.entity_id
_entity_poly.type
_entity_poly.pdbx_seq_one_letter_code
_entity_poly.pdbx_strand_id
1 'polypeptide(L)'
;MFGSDPLEELVIPDGTHVKEHDLDTEGDVLVGGQSTVELGVRGDNVIAGERVEFGGDIEAESDCRLDMWCDVDGNVLVGQDAYLGERVHITGQLIVSGDLDIGDDVDIERGFEANGWIVIRNPMPTIVFLFVYLSQLLRIGEEEAAEEVAEEFLADDREVEPVVVPRGADVSDDAWRVSTPATVGDDCRMHGNVRATDIEVGADTEIFGSLRAKEDIRVGSGTVVHGDVTTKTGDVVVAPQSHVRGDISCEDCNLSEAAEVDGAIRARGETNFTAVPEGFGAAASDAEATTTSTDGESEAATADLEAAVVPFGTGELAAETAPAVVPLSESERDWNDPVATNGDGVEGVIADAEKQ
;
A
#
# COMPACT_ATOMS: atom_id res chain seq x y z
N MET A 1 -23.17 -9.76 -18.05
CA MET A 1 -22.29 -10.24 -16.97
C MET A 1 -21.92 -8.95 -16.26
N PHE A 2 -22.36 -8.75 -15.01
CA PHE A 2 -21.85 -7.59 -14.26
C PHE A 2 -20.37 -7.87 -14.01
N GLY A 3 -19.51 -6.87 -14.21
CA GLY A 3 -18.08 -7.03 -13.96
C GLY A 3 -17.84 -7.49 -12.53
N SER A 4 -16.76 -8.26 -12.33
CA SER A 4 -16.22 -8.57 -11.00
C SER A 4 -16.13 -7.26 -10.21
N ASP A 5 -16.54 -7.23 -8.95
CA ASP A 5 -16.28 -6.04 -8.13
C ASP A 5 -14.76 -6.00 -7.91
N PRO A 6 -14.06 -4.92 -8.32
CA PRO A 6 -12.59 -4.91 -8.33
C PRO A 6 -11.97 -5.02 -6.92
N LEU A 7 -12.79 -4.98 -5.85
CA LEU A 7 -12.37 -5.20 -4.46
C LEU A 7 -12.77 -6.58 -3.91
N GLU A 8 -13.05 -7.57 -4.79
CA GLU A 8 -13.35 -8.98 -4.45
C GLU A 8 -12.11 -9.91 -4.45
N GLU A 9 -10.91 -9.40 -4.69
CA GLU A 9 -9.64 -10.16 -4.70
C GLU A 9 -8.48 -9.34 -4.13
N LEU A 10 -7.51 -10.02 -3.50
CA LEU A 10 -6.20 -9.44 -3.19
C LEU A 10 -5.29 -9.58 -4.39
N VAL A 11 -4.86 -8.46 -4.96
CA VAL A 11 -3.93 -8.44 -6.10
C VAL A 11 -2.63 -7.79 -5.67
N ILE A 12 -1.52 -8.50 -5.88
CA ILE A 12 -0.16 -7.97 -5.79
C ILE A 12 0.43 -8.11 -7.21
N PRO A 13 0.63 -7.00 -7.94
CA PRO A 13 1.07 -7.02 -9.34
C PRO A 13 2.56 -7.31 -9.45
N ASP A 14 2.99 -7.66 -10.66
CA ASP A 14 4.37 -8.08 -10.98
C ASP A 14 5.43 -7.08 -10.45
N GLY A 15 6.58 -7.61 -10.00
CA GLY A 15 7.68 -6.80 -9.48
C GLY A 15 7.44 -6.11 -8.13
N THR A 16 6.27 -6.28 -7.49
CA THR A 16 5.97 -5.63 -6.21
C THR A 16 6.85 -6.14 -5.07
N HIS A 17 7.35 -5.20 -4.26
CA HIS A 17 8.23 -5.45 -3.13
C HIS A 17 7.52 -5.16 -1.79
N VAL A 18 7.03 -6.20 -1.13
CA VAL A 18 6.53 -6.10 0.25
C VAL A 18 7.67 -6.43 1.22
N LYS A 19 8.12 -5.41 1.95
CA LYS A 19 9.13 -5.47 3.02
C LYS A 19 8.42 -5.67 4.37
N GLU A 20 9.19 -5.79 5.45
CA GLU A 20 8.67 -5.98 6.82
C GLU A 20 7.79 -4.81 7.30
N HIS A 21 8.05 -3.58 6.80
CA HIS A 21 7.33 -2.38 7.20
C HIS A 21 6.80 -1.52 6.04
N ASP A 22 7.08 -1.87 4.78
CA ASP A 22 6.70 -1.06 3.62
C ASP A 22 6.19 -1.96 2.47
N LEU A 23 5.10 -1.56 1.83
CA LEU A 23 4.75 -1.99 0.48
C LEU A 23 5.32 -0.98 -0.54
N ASP A 24 5.95 -1.49 -1.59
CA ASP A 24 6.66 -0.71 -2.61
C ASP A 24 6.31 -1.29 -3.99
N THR A 25 5.60 -0.50 -4.81
CA THR A 25 5.13 -0.89 -6.16
C THR A 25 5.29 0.29 -7.14
N GLU A 26 5.40 0.00 -8.44
CA GLU A 26 5.42 1.03 -9.50
C GLU A 26 4.01 1.50 -9.89
N GLY A 27 2.97 0.72 -9.57
CA GLY A 27 1.57 1.01 -9.91
C GLY A 27 0.79 1.74 -8.82
N ASP A 28 -0.52 1.86 -9.02
CA ASP A 28 -1.43 2.41 -8.01
C ASP A 28 -1.63 1.45 -6.82
N VAL A 29 -2.01 1.99 -5.67
CA VAL A 29 -2.42 1.22 -4.49
C VAL A 29 -3.86 1.54 -4.15
N LEU A 30 -4.74 0.55 -4.32
CA LEU A 30 -6.18 0.64 -4.08
C LEU A 30 -6.55 -0.10 -2.79
N VAL A 31 -7.00 0.63 -1.76
CA VAL A 31 -7.37 0.05 -0.45
C VAL A 31 -8.87 0.17 -0.22
N GLY A 32 -9.55 -0.98 -0.15
CA GLY A 32 -10.99 -1.11 0.07
C GLY A 32 -11.45 -1.00 1.53
N GLY A 33 -12.76 -1.15 1.74
CA GLY A 33 -13.43 -0.86 3.01
C GLY A 33 -13.22 -1.85 4.16
N GLN A 34 -13.04 -1.30 5.37
CA GLN A 34 -12.72 -1.92 6.66
C GLN A 34 -11.34 -2.62 6.66
N SER A 35 -10.28 -1.81 6.61
CA SER A 35 -8.91 -2.27 6.35
C SER A 35 -7.90 -1.69 7.33
N THR A 36 -7.03 -2.55 7.86
CA THR A 36 -5.83 -2.17 8.60
C THR A 36 -4.62 -2.62 7.78
N VAL A 37 -3.74 -1.68 7.47
CA VAL A 37 -2.45 -1.92 6.79
C VAL A 37 -1.36 -1.46 7.76
N GLU A 38 -0.77 -2.38 8.51
CA GLU A 38 0.29 -2.06 9.50
C GLU A 38 1.64 -1.67 8.86
N LEU A 39 1.67 -1.52 7.54
CA LEU A 39 2.82 -1.14 6.72
C LEU A 39 2.69 0.31 6.23
N GLY A 40 3.82 0.96 5.96
CA GLY A 40 3.88 2.08 5.02
C GLY A 40 3.59 1.63 3.58
N VAL A 41 3.23 2.58 2.72
CA VAL A 41 2.77 2.32 1.36
C VAL A 41 3.40 3.32 0.39
N ARG A 42 4.07 2.80 -0.65
CA ARG A 42 4.61 3.55 -1.78
C ARG A 42 4.01 3.05 -3.10
N GLY A 43 3.54 3.97 -3.94
CA GLY A 43 3.03 3.71 -5.29
C GLY A 43 2.87 5.00 -6.11
N ASP A 44 2.36 4.91 -7.35
CA ASP A 44 2.07 6.10 -8.16
C ASP A 44 0.91 6.90 -7.56
N ASN A 45 -0.32 6.37 -7.63
CA ASN A 45 -1.47 6.93 -6.92
C ASN A 45 -1.86 6.06 -5.72
N VAL A 46 -2.15 6.68 -4.58
CA VAL A 46 -2.64 5.97 -3.38
C VAL A 46 -4.10 6.35 -3.14
N ILE A 47 -5.01 5.38 -3.31
CA ILE A 47 -6.46 5.58 -3.20
C ILE A 47 -7.02 4.63 -2.15
N ALA A 48 -7.45 5.16 -1.00
CA ALA A 48 -7.92 4.38 0.14
C ALA A 48 -9.29 4.83 0.65
N GLY A 49 -10.18 3.88 0.97
CA GLY A 49 -11.57 4.21 1.32
C GLY A 49 -12.32 3.28 2.28
N GLU A 50 -13.12 3.95 3.13
CA GLU A 50 -14.01 3.50 4.22
C GLU A 50 -13.44 2.63 5.36
N ARG A 51 -12.88 3.30 6.39
CA ARG A 51 -12.27 2.78 7.63
C ARG A 51 -10.91 2.15 7.42
N VAL A 52 -9.93 3.01 7.24
CA VAL A 52 -8.54 2.70 6.90
C VAL A 52 -7.61 3.13 8.04
N GLU A 53 -6.76 2.24 8.50
CA GLU A 53 -5.64 2.52 9.40
C GLU A 53 -4.33 2.17 8.68
N PHE A 54 -3.38 3.10 8.62
CA PHE A 54 -2.02 2.87 8.12
C PHE A 54 -1.00 2.95 9.26
N GLY A 55 -0.18 1.91 9.42
CA GLY A 55 0.83 1.81 10.47
C GLY A 55 2.19 2.45 10.13
N GLY A 56 2.29 3.14 9.00
CA GLY A 56 3.52 3.78 8.53
C GLY A 56 3.28 4.93 7.56
N ASP A 57 4.36 5.35 6.88
CA ASP A 57 4.33 6.46 5.93
C ASP A 57 3.53 6.13 4.66
N ILE A 58 2.81 7.11 4.10
CA ILE A 58 2.20 7.04 2.77
C ILE A 58 3.03 7.91 1.82
N GLU A 59 3.53 7.34 0.74
CA GLU A 59 4.28 8.01 -0.33
C GLU A 59 3.60 7.77 -1.69
N ALA A 60 2.94 8.80 -2.23
CA ALA A 60 2.38 8.79 -3.58
C ALA A 60 3.25 9.62 -4.52
N GLU A 61 3.73 9.05 -5.63
CA GLU A 61 4.50 9.80 -6.63
C GLU A 61 3.62 10.77 -7.43
N SER A 62 2.35 10.41 -7.62
CA SER A 62 1.29 11.22 -8.22
C SER A 62 0.27 11.65 -7.16
N ASP A 63 -1.00 11.26 -7.28
CA ASP A 63 -2.08 11.76 -6.42
C ASP A 63 -2.33 10.87 -5.20
N CYS A 64 -2.74 11.48 -4.09
CA CYS A 64 -3.15 10.77 -2.87
C CYS A 64 -4.60 11.09 -2.51
N ARG A 65 -5.40 10.06 -2.27
CA ARG A 65 -6.82 10.18 -1.96
C ARG A 65 -7.26 9.26 -0.82
N LEU A 66 -7.70 9.86 0.29
CA LEU A 66 -8.16 9.16 1.49
C LEU A 66 -9.62 9.57 1.78
N ASP A 67 -10.59 8.66 1.59
CA ASP A 67 -12.03 9.00 1.51
C ASP A 67 -12.90 7.71 1.68
N MET A 68 -13.48 7.37 2.84
CA MET A 68 -13.68 8.13 4.08
C MET A 68 -13.61 7.27 5.38
N TRP A 69 -12.57 7.46 6.19
CA TRP A 69 -12.46 7.34 7.68
C TRP A 69 -11.04 6.82 7.95
N CYS A 70 -10.10 7.68 8.33
CA CYS A 70 -8.66 7.43 8.13
C CYS A 70 -7.80 7.82 9.34
N ASP A 71 -6.86 6.95 9.72
CA ASP A 71 -5.75 7.24 10.64
C ASP A 71 -4.43 6.78 9.99
N VAL A 72 -3.36 7.57 10.14
CA VAL A 72 -2.04 7.32 9.55
C VAL A 72 -0.98 7.57 10.62
N ASP A 73 -0.32 6.51 11.11
CA ASP A 73 0.78 6.60 12.06
C ASP A 73 2.13 6.88 11.36
N GLY A 74 2.11 7.92 10.52
CA GLY A 74 3.18 8.23 9.59
C GLY A 74 2.99 9.59 8.91
N ASN A 75 3.95 9.94 8.08
CA ASN A 75 3.91 11.07 7.17
C ASN A 75 3.04 10.73 5.96
N VAL A 76 2.49 11.75 5.30
CA VAL A 76 1.83 11.62 4.00
C VAL A 76 2.56 12.53 3.02
N LEU A 77 3.26 11.93 2.06
CA LEU A 77 4.06 12.60 1.04
C LEU A 77 3.39 12.41 -0.32
N VAL A 78 3.12 13.52 -1.02
CA VAL A 78 2.36 13.52 -2.27
C VAL A 78 3.09 14.34 -3.33
N GLY A 79 3.43 13.69 -4.45
CA GLY A 79 4.17 14.29 -5.56
C GLY A 79 3.32 15.16 -6.50
N GLN A 80 2.01 14.97 -6.50
CA GLN A 80 1.02 15.83 -7.18
C GLN A 80 -0.07 16.29 -6.19
N ASP A 81 -1.35 16.02 -6.45
CA ASP A 81 -2.48 16.59 -5.72
C ASP A 81 -3.00 15.66 -4.60
N ALA A 82 -3.47 16.26 -3.51
CA ALA A 82 -3.97 15.53 -2.34
C ALA A 82 -5.45 15.82 -2.08
N TYR A 83 -6.26 14.75 -1.96
CA TYR A 83 -7.71 14.79 -1.76
C TYR A 83 -8.08 14.03 -0.48
N LEU A 84 -8.12 14.73 0.66
CA LEU A 84 -8.24 14.14 1.99
C LEU A 84 -9.63 14.40 2.61
N GLY A 85 -10.40 13.34 2.89
CA GLY A 85 -11.80 13.40 3.34
C GLY A 85 -12.14 12.51 4.55
N GLU A 86 -13.15 12.97 5.32
CA GLU A 86 -13.73 12.42 6.57
C GLU A 86 -13.11 11.13 7.16
N ARG A 87 -12.42 11.09 8.31
CA ARG A 87 -12.10 12.08 9.33
C ARG A 87 -10.61 11.87 9.64
N VAL A 88 -9.76 12.56 8.88
CA VAL A 88 -8.35 12.21 8.72
C VAL A 88 -7.56 12.60 9.98
N HIS A 89 -6.87 11.64 10.57
CA HIS A 89 -5.85 11.87 11.59
C HIS A 89 -4.49 11.44 11.04
N ILE A 90 -3.47 12.29 11.20
CA ILE A 90 -2.10 12.03 10.73
C ILE A 90 -1.15 12.36 11.90
N THR A 91 -0.47 11.35 12.46
CA THR A 91 0.56 11.56 13.51
C THR A 91 1.83 12.21 12.94
N GLY A 92 1.98 12.13 11.62
CA GLY A 92 3.10 12.71 10.88
C GLY A 92 2.90 14.12 10.35
N GLN A 93 3.70 14.42 9.33
CA GLN A 93 3.60 15.64 8.53
C GLN A 93 2.93 15.30 7.19
N LEU A 94 2.05 16.18 6.73
CA LEU A 94 1.52 16.13 5.36
C LEU A 94 2.35 17.06 4.46
N ILE A 95 2.92 16.55 3.37
CA ILE A 95 3.68 17.35 2.39
C ILE A 95 3.10 17.09 1.00
N VAL A 96 2.59 18.14 0.36
CA VAL A 96 1.92 18.09 -0.93
C VAL A 96 2.63 19.02 -1.93
N SER A 97 3.03 18.47 -3.06
CA SER A 97 3.74 19.22 -4.10
C SER A 97 2.79 19.98 -5.04
N GLY A 98 1.55 19.53 -5.18
CA GLY A 98 0.46 20.18 -5.91
C GLY A 98 -0.58 20.84 -5.00
N ASP A 99 -1.84 20.79 -5.44
CA ASP A 99 -3.01 21.35 -4.76
C ASP A 99 -3.50 20.40 -3.63
N LEU A 100 -4.13 20.96 -2.59
CA LEU A 100 -4.65 20.24 -1.42
C LEU A 100 -6.13 20.54 -1.20
N ASP A 101 -6.98 19.58 -1.55
CA ASP A 101 -8.40 19.52 -1.18
C ASP A 101 -8.52 18.78 0.17
N ILE A 102 -8.87 19.50 1.24
CA ILE A 102 -8.87 18.98 2.62
C ILE A 102 -10.23 19.14 3.30
N GLY A 103 -10.73 18.06 3.92
CA GLY A 103 -12.03 17.99 4.59
C GLY A 103 -12.19 18.86 5.84
N ASP A 104 -13.42 18.89 6.36
CA ASP A 104 -13.84 19.73 7.49
C ASP A 104 -13.42 19.18 8.87
N ASP A 105 -13.01 17.91 8.96
CA ASP A 105 -12.69 17.17 10.19
C ASP A 105 -11.34 16.46 10.03
N VAL A 106 -10.25 17.22 10.16
CA VAL A 106 -8.87 16.77 9.94
C VAL A 106 -7.93 17.29 11.03
N ASP A 107 -7.08 16.40 11.56
CA ASP A 107 -6.01 16.70 12.52
C ASP A 107 -4.66 16.17 12.03
N ILE A 108 -3.60 16.97 12.16
CA ILE A 108 -2.26 16.68 11.63
C ILE A 108 -1.22 17.14 12.66
N GLU A 109 -0.66 16.21 13.43
CA GLU A 109 0.12 16.53 14.63
C GLU A 109 1.38 17.34 14.33
N ARG A 110 2.10 17.01 13.24
CA ARG A 110 3.34 17.71 12.83
C ARG A 110 3.09 18.80 11.78
N GLY A 111 1.83 19.13 11.50
CA GLY A 111 1.41 20.16 10.55
C GLY A 111 1.51 19.73 9.09
N PHE A 112 1.19 20.65 8.17
CA PHE A 112 1.19 20.39 6.74
C PHE A 112 1.87 21.50 5.92
N GLU A 113 2.42 21.11 4.77
CA GLU A 113 2.98 21.99 3.75
C GLU A 113 2.36 21.63 2.39
N ALA A 114 1.85 22.63 1.66
CA ALA A 114 1.33 22.46 0.31
C ALA A 114 1.88 23.59 -0.58
N ASN A 115 2.39 23.24 -1.76
CA ASN A 115 2.95 24.22 -2.71
C ASN A 115 1.89 24.82 -3.64
N GLY A 116 0.78 24.12 -3.86
CA GLY A 116 -0.37 24.59 -4.65
C GLY A 116 -1.45 25.31 -3.82
N TRP A 117 -2.69 25.26 -4.32
CA TRP A 117 -3.86 25.83 -3.69
C TRP A 117 -4.43 24.91 -2.60
N ILE A 118 -4.68 25.48 -1.43
CA ILE A 118 -5.36 24.78 -0.34
C ILE A 118 -6.85 25.16 -0.37
N VAL A 119 -7.72 24.16 -0.52
CA VAL A 119 -9.19 24.33 -0.51
C VAL A 119 -9.79 23.49 0.61
N ILE A 120 -10.40 24.17 1.58
CA ILE A 120 -11.06 23.51 2.72
C ILE A 120 -12.51 23.19 2.31
N ARG A 121 -12.78 21.90 2.09
CA ARG A 121 -14.07 21.29 1.73
C ARG A 121 -13.92 19.77 1.80
N ASN A 122 -14.96 19.02 2.20
CA ASN A 122 -14.96 17.57 1.98
C ASN A 122 -14.88 17.29 0.46
N PRO A 123 -13.85 16.58 -0.04
CA PRO A 123 -13.77 16.22 -1.45
C PRO A 123 -14.94 15.28 -1.79
N MET A 124 -15.66 15.56 -2.87
CA MET A 124 -16.77 14.71 -3.32
C MET A 124 -16.23 13.31 -3.69
N PRO A 125 -16.79 12.20 -3.17
CA PRO A 125 -16.30 10.86 -3.49
C PRO A 125 -16.28 10.58 -4.98
N THR A 126 -15.20 9.95 -5.48
CA THR A 126 -14.95 9.78 -6.93
C THR A 126 -16.12 9.11 -7.65
N ILE A 127 -16.73 8.09 -7.04
CA ILE A 127 -17.91 7.41 -7.59
C ILE A 127 -19.14 8.34 -7.72
N VAL A 128 -19.30 9.30 -6.80
CA VAL A 128 -20.38 10.30 -6.86
C VAL A 128 -20.06 11.34 -7.93
N PHE A 129 -18.81 11.76 -8.05
CA PHE A 129 -18.36 12.66 -9.11
C PHE A 129 -18.60 12.04 -10.51
N LEU A 130 -18.13 10.80 -10.73
CA LEU A 130 -18.35 10.05 -11.97
C LEU A 130 -19.83 9.92 -12.30
N PHE A 131 -20.67 9.53 -11.32
CA PHE A 131 -22.11 9.43 -11.52
C PHE A 131 -22.76 10.77 -11.89
N VAL A 132 -22.35 11.88 -11.26
CA VAL A 132 -22.83 13.23 -11.58
C VAL A 132 -22.37 13.68 -12.97
N TYR A 133 -21.14 13.38 -13.34
CA TYR A 133 -20.56 13.72 -14.64
C TYR A 133 -21.24 12.97 -15.79
N LEU A 134 -21.33 11.64 -15.70
CA LEU A 134 -22.08 10.80 -16.66
C LEU A 134 -23.56 11.23 -16.74
N SER A 135 -24.21 11.48 -15.60
CA SER A 135 -25.58 12.02 -15.56
C SER A 135 -25.71 13.37 -16.27
N GLN A 136 -24.68 14.20 -16.26
CA GLN A 136 -24.68 15.50 -16.92
C GLN A 136 -24.48 15.38 -18.44
N LEU A 137 -23.55 14.53 -18.91
CA LEU A 137 -23.37 14.22 -20.33
C LEU A 137 -24.66 13.68 -20.95
N LEU A 138 -25.25 12.65 -20.32
CA LEU A 138 -26.54 12.08 -20.72
C LEU A 138 -27.69 13.09 -20.70
N ARG A 139 -27.73 14.03 -19.75
CA ARG A 139 -28.75 15.09 -19.69
C ARG A 139 -28.59 16.15 -20.79
N ILE A 140 -27.36 16.36 -21.27
CA ILE A 140 -27.06 17.29 -22.37
C ILE A 140 -27.24 16.61 -23.74
N GLY A 141 -27.26 15.27 -23.77
CA GLY A 141 -27.43 14.45 -24.97
C GLY A 141 -26.11 13.99 -25.59
N GLU A 142 -25.00 14.09 -24.85
CA GLU A 142 -23.68 13.64 -25.25
C GLU A 142 -23.51 12.16 -24.87
N GLU A 143 -24.35 11.30 -25.48
CA GLU A 143 -24.36 9.85 -25.22
C GLU A 143 -23.03 9.19 -25.62
N GLU A 144 -22.42 9.59 -26.74
CA GLU A 144 -21.12 9.08 -27.21
C GLU A 144 -19.98 9.38 -26.20
N ALA A 145 -19.91 10.59 -25.65
CA ALA A 145 -18.90 10.96 -24.65
C ALA A 145 -19.15 10.29 -23.29
N ALA A 146 -20.41 10.01 -22.94
CA ALA A 146 -20.74 9.24 -21.74
C ALA A 146 -20.37 7.75 -21.88
N GLU A 147 -20.47 7.20 -23.10
CA GLU A 147 -20.04 5.84 -23.42
C GLU A 147 -18.50 5.74 -23.43
N GLU A 148 -17.79 6.70 -24.04
CA GLU A 148 -16.31 6.80 -24.03
C GLU A 148 -15.74 6.83 -22.59
N VAL A 149 -16.26 7.71 -21.72
CA VAL A 149 -15.82 7.83 -20.31
C VAL A 149 -16.19 6.58 -19.49
N ALA A 150 -17.29 5.90 -19.82
CA ALA A 150 -17.67 4.66 -19.16
C ALA A 150 -16.82 3.47 -19.64
N GLU A 151 -16.44 3.43 -20.92
CA GLU A 151 -15.51 2.44 -21.46
C GLU A 151 -14.10 2.65 -20.89
N GLU A 152 -13.59 3.88 -20.84
CA GLU A 152 -12.28 4.21 -20.24
C GLU A 152 -12.20 3.78 -18.76
N PHE A 153 -13.25 4.04 -17.97
CA PHE A 153 -13.30 3.62 -16.56
C PHE A 153 -13.55 2.10 -16.35
N LEU A 154 -13.92 1.37 -17.40
CA LEU A 154 -14.13 -0.09 -17.37
C LEU A 154 -13.05 -0.84 -18.16
N ALA A 155 -12.14 -0.14 -18.83
CA ALA A 155 -11.06 -0.71 -19.61
C ALA A 155 -9.90 -1.11 -18.70
N ASP A 156 -9.35 -2.28 -18.97
CA ASP A 156 -8.19 -2.83 -18.25
C ASP A 156 -6.85 -2.42 -18.88
N ASP A 157 -6.86 -1.37 -19.73
CA ASP A 157 -5.70 -0.86 -20.47
C ASP A 157 -4.76 0.00 -19.58
N ARG A 158 -4.50 -0.45 -18.35
CA ARG A 158 -3.52 0.16 -17.43
C ARG A 158 -2.11 -0.28 -17.84
N GLU A 159 -1.14 0.62 -17.79
CA GLU A 159 0.27 0.27 -18.10
C GLU A 159 0.89 -0.62 -17.00
N VAL A 160 0.44 -0.44 -15.74
CA VAL A 160 0.80 -1.26 -14.59
C VAL A 160 -0.48 -1.60 -13.83
N GLU A 161 -0.66 -2.89 -13.53
CA GLU A 161 -1.77 -3.38 -12.71
C GLU A 161 -1.59 -2.88 -11.26
N PRO A 162 -2.63 -2.43 -10.53
CA PRO A 162 -2.47 -1.91 -9.18
C PRO A 162 -2.33 -3.01 -8.12
N VAL A 163 -1.77 -2.64 -6.98
CA VAL A 163 -2.00 -3.36 -5.73
C VAL A 163 -3.46 -3.15 -5.32
N VAL A 164 -4.18 -4.24 -5.08
CA VAL A 164 -5.57 -4.20 -4.59
C VAL A 164 -5.65 -4.87 -3.23
N VAL A 165 -5.97 -4.08 -2.20
CA VAL A 165 -6.31 -4.57 -0.87
C VAL A 165 -7.85 -4.64 -0.75
N PRO A 166 -8.45 -5.85 -0.74
CA PRO A 166 -9.89 -6.05 -0.84
C PRO A 166 -10.60 -5.70 0.46
N ARG A 167 -11.94 -5.68 0.44
CA ARG A 167 -12.75 -5.30 1.61
C ARG A 167 -12.59 -6.32 2.75
N GLY A 168 -12.37 -5.83 3.97
CA GLY A 168 -12.17 -6.67 5.16
C GLY A 168 -10.81 -7.37 5.19
N ALA A 169 -9.79 -6.80 4.55
CA ALA A 169 -8.41 -7.26 4.63
C ALA A 169 -7.72 -6.77 5.92
N ASP A 170 -6.82 -7.60 6.43
CA ASP A 170 -5.98 -7.35 7.60
C ASP A 170 -4.54 -7.66 7.16
N VAL A 171 -3.73 -6.61 6.98
CA VAL A 171 -2.41 -6.67 6.33
C VAL A 171 -1.35 -6.20 7.31
N SER A 172 -0.43 -7.10 7.67
CA SER A 172 0.70 -6.80 8.55
C SER A 172 1.98 -7.52 8.14
N ASP A 173 3.07 -7.22 8.84
CA ASP A 173 4.37 -7.89 8.77
C ASP A 173 4.27 -9.42 8.97
N ASP A 174 3.48 -9.90 9.94
CA ASP A 174 3.19 -11.32 10.16
C ASP A 174 2.37 -11.89 9.00
N ALA A 175 1.34 -11.19 8.52
CA ALA A 175 0.43 -11.79 7.57
C ALA A 175 -0.50 -10.85 6.81
N TRP A 176 -0.81 -11.31 5.60
CA TRP A 176 -1.81 -10.79 4.69
C TRP A 176 -3.04 -11.69 4.79
N ARG A 177 -4.06 -11.24 5.51
CA ARG A 177 -5.27 -12.02 5.83
C ARG A 177 -6.46 -11.46 5.06
N VAL A 178 -6.98 -12.24 4.12
CA VAL A 178 -8.15 -11.88 3.31
C VAL A 178 -9.22 -12.97 3.31
N SER A 179 -10.47 -12.55 3.09
CA SER A 179 -11.60 -13.48 2.99
C SER A 179 -11.90 -13.93 1.55
N THR A 180 -11.26 -13.28 0.59
CA THR A 180 -11.30 -13.42 -0.88
C THR A 180 -10.23 -14.40 -1.39
N PRO A 181 -10.14 -14.67 -2.71
CA PRO A 181 -8.91 -15.12 -3.35
C PRO A 181 -7.76 -14.12 -3.16
N ALA A 182 -6.54 -14.56 -3.45
CA ALA A 182 -5.34 -13.75 -3.52
C ALA A 182 -4.45 -14.19 -4.69
N THR A 183 -4.08 -13.25 -5.55
CA THR A 183 -3.13 -13.42 -6.65
C THR A 183 -1.90 -12.56 -6.39
N VAL A 184 -0.73 -13.20 -6.44
CA VAL A 184 0.59 -12.54 -6.42
C VAL A 184 1.23 -12.76 -7.77
N GLY A 185 1.72 -11.70 -8.41
CA GLY A 185 2.32 -11.71 -9.73
C GLY A 185 3.69 -12.36 -9.82
N ASP A 186 4.32 -12.15 -10.97
CA ASP A 186 5.67 -12.59 -11.31
C ASP A 186 6.73 -11.64 -10.69
N ASP A 187 7.97 -12.12 -10.53
CA ASP A 187 9.13 -11.33 -10.04
C ASP A 187 8.91 -10.58 -8.70
N CYS A 188 7.92 -10.97 -7.90
CA CYS A 188 7.55 -10.31 -6.65
C CYS A 188 8.48 -10.72 -5.49
N ARG A 189 8.64 -9.84 -4.50
CA ARG A 189 9.37 -10.17 -3.26
C ARG A 189 8.54 -9.77 -2.05
N MET A 190 8.00 -10.77 -1.35
CA MET A 190 6.97 -10.57 -0.33
C MET A 190 7.37 -11.06 1.06
N HIS A 191 7.23 -10.22 2.07
CA HIS A 191 7.32 -10.58 3.50
C HIS A 191 5.93 -10.84 4.09
N GLY A 192 5.86 -11.80 5.02
CA GLY A 192 4.64 -12.16 5.74
C GLY A 192 3.91 -13.40 5.19
N ASN A 193 3.01 -13.94 6.00
CA ASN A 193 2.22 -15.14 5.69
C ASN A 193 0.95 -14.78 4.90
N VAL A 194 0.73 -15.36 3.72
CA VAL A 194 -0.49 -15.13 2.94
C VAL A 194 -1.61 -16.08 3.40
N ARG A 195 -2.79 -15.53 3.71
CA ARG A 195 -3.95 -16.28 4.20
C ARG A 195 -5.22 -15.84 3.45
N ALA A 196 -5.70 -16.68 2.55
CA ALA A 196 -6.80 -16.37 1.63
C ALA A 196 -7.82 -17.52 1.51
N THR A 197 -8.83 -17.39 0.65
CA THR A 197 -9.66 -18.52 0.22
C THR A 197 -8.90 -19.42 -0.73
N ASP A 198 -8.34 -18.85 -1.79
CA ASP A 198 -7.44 -19.45 -2.77
C ASP A 198 -6.19 -18.58 -2.89
N ILE A 199 -5.04 -19.17 -3.25
CA ILE A 199 -3.80 -18.43 -3.48
C ILE A 199 -3.19 -18.84 -4.83
N GLU A 200 -2.98 -17.88 -5.72
CA GLU A 200 -2.14 -18.05 -6.90
C GLU A 200 -0.89 -17.18 -6.75
N VAL A 201 0.27 -17.74 -7.05
CA VAL A 201 1.57 -17.05 -7.03
C VAL A 201 2.22 -17.24 -8.39
N GLY A 202 2.68 -16.15 -8.99
CA GLY A 202 3.40 -16.10 -10.24
C GLY A 202 4.77 -16.79 -10.21
N ALA A 203 5.51 -16.63 -11.30
CA ALA A 203 6.86 -17.13 -11.51
C ALA A 203 7.93 -16.24 -10.86
N ASP A 204 9.09 -16.84 -10.56
CA ASP A 204 10.31 -16.19 -10.08
C ASP A 204 10.14 -15.30 -8.82
N THR A 205 9.03 -15.50 -8.09
CA THR A 205 8.63 -14.75 -6.89
C THR A 205 9.25 -15.33 -5.60
N GLU A 206 9.62 -14.50 -4.63
CA GLU A 206 10.18 -14.93 -3.33
C GLU A 206 9.28 -14.54 -2.16
N ILE A 207 8.72 -15.54 -1.45
CA ILE A 207 7.80 -15.36 -0.32
C ILE A 207 8.47 -15.76 1.00
N PHE A 208 8.79 -14.76 1.82
CA PHE A 208 9.32 -14.87 3.17
C PHE A 208 8.21 -15.13 4.20
N GLY A 209 7.46 -16.21 3.98
CA GLY A 209 6.33 -16.59 4.82
C GLY A 209 5.70 -17.91 4.40
N SER A 210 4.62 -18.29 5.08
CA SER A 210 3.83 -19.49 4.80
C SER A 210 2.57 -19.13 3.99
N LEU A 211 2.17 -20.00 3.06
CA LEU A 211 0.94 -19.88 2.28
C LEU A 211 -0.17 -20.72 2.90
N ARG A 212 -1.34 -20.12 3.12
CA ARG A 212 -2.49 -20.82 3.71
C ARG A 212 -3.82 -20.47 3.07
N ALA A 213 -4.31 -21.36 2.21
CA ALA A 213 -5.63 -21.27 1.60
C ALA A 213 -6.69 -22.08 2.37
N LYS A 214 -7.97 -21.79 2.08
CA LYS A 214 -9.09 -22.68 2.41
C LYS A 214 -9.20 -23.77 1.34
N GLU A 215 -9.18 -23.33 0.09
CA GLU A 215 -9.33 -24.10 -1.14
C GLU A 215 -7.93 -24.28 -1.74
N ASP A 216 -7.64 -23.82 -2.96
CA ASP A 216 -6.43 -24.22 -3.70
C ASP A 216 -5.22 -23.31 -3.43
N ILE A 217 -4.01 -23.84 -3.66
CA ILE A 217 -2.76 -23.07 -3.79
C ILE A 217 -2.05 -23.46 -5.09
N ARG A 218 -1.72 -22.47 -5.92
CA ARG A 218 -0.88 -22.62 -7.12
C ARG A 218 0.41 -21.81 -6.95
N VAL A 219 1.56 -22.46 -7.06
CA VAL A 219 2.89 -21.84 -6.98
C VAL A 219 3.55 -21.90 -8.35
N GLY A 220 3.81 -20.74 -8.95
CA GLY A 220 4.46 -20.56 -10.25
C GLY A 220 5.92 -21.01 -10.27
N SER A 221 6.50 -21.04 -11.47
CA SER A 221 7.82 -21.64 -11.72
C SER A 221 8.96 -20.79 -11.19
N GLY A 222 10.03 -21.40 -10.67
CA GLY A 222 11.16 -20.66 -10.09
C GLY A 222 10.90 -20.04 -8.69
N THR A 223 9.63 -19.93 -8.31
CA THR A 223 9.17 -19.28 -7.07
C THR A 223 9.64 -20.00 -5.80
N VAL A 224 10.12 -19.24 -4.82
CA VAL A 224 10.64 -19.73 -3.55
C VAL A 224 9.70 -19.37 -2.40
N VAL A 225 9.18 -20.38 -1.70
CA VAL A 225 8.36 -20.22 -0.49
C VAL A 225 9.18 -20.69 0.72
N HIS A 226 9.52 -19.76 1.60
CA HIS A 226 10.37 -20.06 2.77
C HIS A 226 9.63 -20.76 3.91
N GLY A 227 8.29 -20.65 3.96
CA GLY A 227 7.44 -21.26 4.98
C GLY A 227 6.66 -22.50 4.50
N ASP A 228 5.64 -22.86 5.28
CA ASP A 228 4.76 -24.00 4.98
C ASP A 228 3.73 -23.65 3.89
N VAL A 229 3.27 -24.66 3.13
CA VAL A 229 2.17 -24.53 2.15
C VAL A 229 1.01 -25.42 2.59
N THR A 230 -0.09 -24.81 3.05
CA THR A 230 -1.20 -25.55 3.67
C THR A 230 -2.57 -25.14 3.13
N THR A 231 -3.30 -26.09 2.56
CA THR A 231 -4.73 -25.94 2.27
C THR A 231 -5.59 -26.56 3.36
N LYS A 232 -6.85 -26.15 3.46
CA LYS A 232 -7.81 -26.80 4.35
C LYS A 232 -8.49 -27.98 3.66
N THR A 233 -9.01 -27.75 2.45
CA THR A 233 -9.85 -28.69 1.68
C THR A 233 -9.57 -28.71 0.18
N GLY A 234 -8.73 -27.82 -0.37
CA GLY A 234 -8.33 -27.85 -1.78
C GLY A 234 -6.93 -28.42 -2.00
N ASP A 235 -6.42 -28.23 -3.21
CA ASP A 235 -5.23 -28.89 -3.73
C ASP A 235 -4.02 -27.96 -3.76
N VAL A 236 -2.82 -28.55 -3.80
CA VAL A 236 -1.57 -27.80 -3.98
C VAL A 236 -0.95 -28.18 -5.31
N VAL A 237 -0.69 -27.19 -6.16
CA VAL A 237 0.05 -27.31 -7.41
C VAL A 237 1.36 -26.54 -7.30
N VAL A 238 2.49 -27.20 -7.53
CA VAL A 238 3.83 -26.56 -7.54
C VAL A 238 4.47 -26.78 -8.91
N ALA A 239 4.78 -25.67 -9.58
CA ALA A 239 5.36 -25.64 -10.92
C ALA A 239 6.85 -26.07 -10.93
N PRO A 240 7.49 -26.18 -12.12
CA PRO A 240 8.91 -26.53 -12.22
C PRO A 240 9.82 -25.47 -11.58
N GLN A 241 10.96 -25.92 -11.04
CA GLN A 241 12.03 -25.07 -10.47
C GLN A 241 11.66 -24.27 -9.21
N SER A 242 10.42 -24.38 -8.72
CA SER A 242 9.99 -23.77 -7.46
C SER A 242 10.57 -24.50 -6.24
N HIS A 243 10.85 -23.79 -5.15
CA HIS A 243 11.42 -24.35 -3.91
C HIS A 243 10.54 -24.05 -2.70
N VAL A 244 9.95 -25.07 -2.09
CA VAL A 244 9.20 -24.96 -0.82
C VAL A 244 10.06 -25.46 0.34
N ARG A 245 10.45 -24.56 1.25
CA ARG A 245 11.34 -24.92 2.37
C ARG A 245 10.61 -25.48 3.59
N GLY A 246 9.30 -25.25 3.69
CA GLY A 246 8.44 -25.79 4.75
C GLY A 246 7.78 -27.12 4.40
N ASP A 247 6.84 -27.53 5.25
CA ASP A 247 5.97 -28.69 5.04
C ASP A 247 4.84 -28.35 4.04
N ILE A 248 4.39 -29.35 3.28
CA ILE A 248 3.20 -29.24 2.42
C ILE A 248 2.06 -30.07 3.02
N SER A 249 0.87 -29.50 3.15
CA SER A 249 -0.32 -30.18 3.69
C SER A 249 -1.58 -29.83 2.91
N CYS A 250 -2.18 -30.80 2.22
CA CYS A 250 -3.32 -30.56 1.34
C CYS A 250 -4.25 -31.77 1.17
N GLU A 251 -5.32 -31.65 0.36
CA GLU A 251 -6.13 -32.80 -0.04
C GLU A 251 -5.37 -33.62 -1.09
N ASP A 252 -5.29 -33.16 -2.35
CA ASP A 252 -4.39 -33.71 -3.38
C ASP A 252 -3.17 -32.81 -3.63
N CYS A 253 -2.04 -33.40 -4.01
CA CYS A 253 -0.77 -32.69 -4.24
C CYS A 253 -0.22 -32.99 -5.63
N ASN A 254 -0.02 -31.96 -6.46
CA ASN A 254 0.51 -32.05 -7.82
C ASN A 254 1.83 -31.29 -7.89
N LEU A 255 2.94 -32.01 -7.84
CA LEU A 255 4.30 -31.45 -7.82
C LEU A 255 4.94 -31.62 -9.20
N SER A 256 5.69 -30.62 -9.69
CA SER A 256 6.60 -30.87 -10.81
C SER A 256 7.76 -31.78 -10.37
N GLU A 257 8.25 -32.64 -11.25
CA GLU A 257 9.49 -33.42 -11.04
C GLU A 257 10.73 -32.53 -10.84
N ALA A 258 10.67 -31.24 -11.22
CA ALA A 258 11.72 -30.25 -10.99
C ALA A 258 11.41 -29.26 -9.85
N ALA A 259 10.37 -29.49 -9.05
CA ALA A 259 10.14 -28.73 -7.82
C ALA A 259 10.94 -29.34 -6.65
N GLU A 260 11.49 -28.50 -5.77
CA GLU A 260 12.19 -28.93 -4.56
C GLU A 260 11.32 -28.66 -3.33
N VAL A 261 11.28 -29.63 -2.40
CA VAL A 261 10.55 -29.53 -1.13
C VAL A 261 11.42 -30.06 0.00
N ASP A 262 11.84 -29.19 0.92
CA ASP A 262 12.73 -29.57 2.04
C ASP A 262 11.97 -30.27 3.18
N GLY A 263 10.69 -29.91 3.37
CA GLY A 263 9.83 -30.41 4.43
C GLY A 263 9.09 -31.71 4.09
N ALA A 264 8.15 -32.07 4.94
CA ALA A 264 7.29 -33.25 4.78
C ALA A 264 6.03 -32.92 3.98
N ILE A 265 5.80 -33.69 2.91
CA ILE A 265 4.57 -33.63 2.11
C ILE A 265 3.50 -34.54 2.74
N ARG A 266 2.30 -33.99 2.97
CA ARG A 266 1.15 -34.66 3.59
C ARG A 266 -0.15 -34.38 2.81
N ALA A 267 -0.33 -35.07 1.69
CA ALA A 267 -1.63 -35.18 1.03
C ALA A 267 -2.57 -36.13 1.79
N ARG A 268 -3.89 -35.90 1.73
CA ARG A 268 -4.91 -36.84 2.25
C ARG A 268 -5.41 -37.80 1.17
N GLY A 269 -5.45 -37.36 -0.08
CA GLY A 269 -5.77 -38.14 -1.25
C GLY A 269 -4.51 -38.57 -2.00
N GLU A 270 -4.35 -38.09 -3.23
CA GLU A 270 -3.30 -38.47 -4.16
C GLU A 270 -2.08 -37.53 -4.11
N THR A 271 -0.92 -38.04 -4.52
CA THR A 271 0.29 -37.25 -4.72
C THR A 271 0.86 -37.61 -6.07
N ASN A 272 0.76 -36.67 -7.01
CA ASN A 272 1.14 -36.83 -8.41
C ASN A 272 2.41 -36.03 -8.71
N PHE A 273 3.30 -36.63 -9.48
CA PHE A 273 4.48 -35.96 -10.02
C PHE A 273 4.28 -35.71 -11.51
N THR A 274 4.33 -34.45 -11.91
CA THR A 274 4.15 -34.01 -13.29
C THR A 274 5.50 -33.77 -13.95
N ALA A 275 5.73 -34.45 -15.07
CA ALA A 275 6.95 -34.28 -15.85
C ALA A 275 7.13 -32.81 -16.28
N VAL A 276 8.38 -32.37 -16.31
CA VAL A 276 8.76 -31.00 -16.69
C VAL A 276 8.32 -30.70 -18.14
N PRO A 277 7.56 -29.62 -18.41
CA PRO A 277 7.19 -29.24 -19.77
C PRO A 277 8.43 -28.93 -20.63
N GLU A 278 8.38 -29.26 -21.93
CA GLU A 278 9.47 -28.97 -22.88
C GLU A 278 9.66 -27.45 -23.02
N GLY A 279 10.58 -26.88 -22.24
CA GLY A 279 10.86 -25.45 -22.16
C GLY A 279 11.62 -25.05 -20.88
N PHE A 280 11.27 -25.67 -19.75
CA PHE A 280 11.95 -25.49 -18.45
C PHE A 280 13.26 -26.28 -18.37
N GLY A 281 14.14 -26.09 -19.35
CA GLY A 281 15.44 -26.74 -19.42
C GLY A 281 16.34 -26.25 -18.29
N ALA A 282 16.80 -27.17 -17.44
CA ALA A 282 17.56 -26.85 -16.24
C ALA A 282 18.68 -25.82 -16.48
N ALA A 283 18.62 -24.71 -15.73
CA ALA A 283 19.76 -23.84 -15.47
C ALA A 283 20.75 -24.58 -14.53
N ALA A 284 21.31 -25.68 -15.03
CA ALA A 284 22.28 -26.49 -14.31
C ALA A 284 23.56 -25.69 -14.09
N SER A 285 23.99 -25.65 -12.84
CA SER A 285 25.24 -25.06 -12.39
C SER A 285 26.44 -25.78 -13.00
N ASP A 286 27.29 -25.03 -13.72
CA ASP A 286 28.65 -25.46 -14.06
C ASP A 286 29.67 -24.42 -13.60
N ALA A 287 29.90 -24.42 -12.29
CA ALA A 287 31.05 -23.78 -11.68
C ALA A 287 32.21 -24.80 -11.57
N GLU A 288 32.87 -25.13 -12.68
CA GLU A 288 34.19 -25.75 -12.61
C GLU A 288 35.20 -25.12 -13.57
N ALA A 289 36.39 -24.83 -13.04
CA ALA A 289 37.43 -24.10 -13.75
C ALA A 289 38.16 -24.99 -14.76
N THR A 290 38.49 -24.45 -15.93
CA THR A 290 39.61 -24.95 -16.73
C THR A 290 40.52 -23.80 -17.15
N THR A 291 41.68 -23.75 -16.52
CA THR A 291 42.80 -22.90 -16.91
C THR A 291 43.38 -23.35 -18.24
N THR A 292 43.50 -22.47 -19.22
CA THR A 292 44.58 -22.56 -20.22
C THR A 292 45.03 -21.15 -20.59
N SER A 293 46.31 -20.87 -20.36
CA SER A 293 46.95 -19.60 -20.65
C SER A 293 47.26 -19.42 -22.13
N THR A 294 47.25 -18.17 -22.60
CA THR A 294 48.16 -17.69 -23.63
C THR A 294 48.42 -16.20 -23.40
N ASP A 295 49.70 -15.84 -23.33
CA ASP A 295 50.16 -14.51 -22.93
C ASP A 295 49.89 -13.44 -24.01
N GLY A 296 49.69 -12.20 -23.57
CA GLY A 296 49.49 -11.03 -24.41
C GLY A 296 49.67 -9.76 -23.59
N GLU A 297 50.91 -9.40 -23.30
CA GLU A 297 51.27 -8.22 -22.50
C GLU A 297 50.80 -6.91 -23.15
N SER A 298 50.11 -6.07 -22.37
CA SER A 298 50.12 -4.62 -22.55
C SER A 298 49.98 -3.95 -21.19
N GLU A 299 51.05 -3.31 -20.73
CA GLU A 299 51.02 -2.44 -19.55
C GLU A 299 50.12 -1.22 -19.80
N ALA A 300 49.31 -0.81 -18.81
CA ALA A 300 49.48 0.48 -18.14
C ALA A 300 48.29 0.86 -17.22
N ALA A 301 48.63 1.48 -16.08
CA ALA A 301 47.81 2.40 -15.30
C ALA A 301 46.46 1.91 -14.73
N THR A 302 46.51 1.44 -13.48
CA THR A 302 45.42 1.63 -12.53
C THR A 302 45.19 3.13 -12.31
N ALA A 303 43.95 3.59 -12.45
CA ALA A 303 43.52 4.92 -12.03
C ALA A 303 42.26 4.77 -11.17
N ASP A 304 42.39 5.07 -9.88
CA ASP A 304 41.29 5.07 -8.92
C ASP A 304 40.25 6.13 -9.32
N LEU A 305 38.97 5.75 -9.34
CA LEU A 305 37.86 6.69 -9.48
C LEU A 305 37.51 7.25 -8.09
N GLU A 306 38.28 8.23 -7.63
CA GLU A 306 37.86 9.06 -6.49
C GLU A 306 36.59 9.84 -6.82
N ALA A 307 35.67 9.90 -5.86
CA ALA A 307 34.44 10.68 -5.98
C ALA A 307 34.76 12.18 -6.05
N ALA A 308 34.16 12.89 -7.01
CA ALA A 308 34.37 14.31 -7.22
C ALA A 308 33.69 15.15 -6.12
N VAL A 309 34.44 15.46 -5.05
CA VAL A 309 34.05 16.49 -4.08
C VAL A 309 34.22 17.88 -4.71
N VAL A 310 33.11 18.59 -4.93
CA VAL A 310 33.14 19.97 -5.40
C VAL A 310 33.45 20.91 -4.21
N PRO A 311 34.55 21.67 -4.22
CA PRO A 311 34.90 22.52 -3.09
C PRO A 311 34.03 23.79 -3.07
N PHE A 312 33.15 23.91 -2.07
CA PHE A 312 32.44 25.15 -1.82
C PHE A 312 33.44 26.23 -1.32
N GLY A 313 33.34 27.43 -1.87
CA GLY A 313 34.31 28.50 -1.64
C GLY A 313 34.36 28.99 -0.19
N THR A 314 35.54 29.41 0.25
CA THR A 314 35.77 30.02 1.57
C THR A 314 35.08 31.39 1.69
N GLY A 315 33.80 31.38 2.07
CA GLY A 315 33.04 32.54 2.51
C GLY A 315 32.85 32.51 4.02
N GLU A 316 33.45 33.46 4.74
CA GLU A 316 33.32 33.59 6.19
C GLU A 316 31.95 34.20 6.55
N LEU A 317 30.96 33.34 6.83
CA LEU A 317 29.68 33.75 7.40
C LEU A 317 29.78 33.80 8.92
N ALA A 318 29.75 35.01 9.48
CA ALA A 318 29.70 35.22 10.92
C ALA A 318 28.36 34.69 11.48
N ALA A 319 28.42 33.62 12.26
CA ALA A 319 27.25 33.05 12.92
C ALA A 319 26.82 33.89 14.13
N GLU A 320 25.90 34.84 13.92
CA GLU A 320 25.07 35.36 15.03
C GLU A 320 24.04 34.30 15.42
N THR A 321 24.39 33.47 16.41
CA THR A 321 23.46 32.52 17.02
C THR A 321 22.50 33.25 17.96
N ALA A 322 21.44 33.86 17.41
CA ALA A 322 20.25 34.23 18.15
C ALA A 322 19.27 33.03 18.17
N PRO A 323 18.75 32.60 19.33
CA PRO A 323 17.77 31.51 19.38
C PRO A 323 16.43 31.96 18.78
N ALA A 324 15.89 31.18 17.85
CA ALA A 324 14.61 31.46 17.17
C ALA A 324 13.37 31.25 18.06
N VAL A 325 13.56 30.94 19.35
CA VAL A 325 12.48 30.77 20.34
C VAL A 325 12.75 31.73 21.50
N VAL A 326 11.92 32.77 21.59
CA VAL A 326 11.84 33.62 22.78
C VAL A 326 10.73 33.08 23.66
N PRO A 327 11.02 32.47 24.84
CA PRO A 327 9.97 32.07 25.76
C PRO A 327 9.28 33.33 26.32
N LEU A 328 7.97 33.45 26.07
CA LEU A 328 7.16 34.49 26.69
C LEU A 328 7.13 34.26 28.21
N SER A 329 7.54 35.25 28.99
CA SER A 329 7.45 35.19 30.45
C SER A 329 6.00 35.22 30.93
N GLU A 330 5.66 34.37 31.91
CA GLU A 330 4.30 34.11 32.41
C GLU A 330 3.65 35.29 33.17
N SER A 331 3.36 36.42 32.51
CA SER A 331 2.78 37.58 33.21
C SER A 331 1.74 38.42 32.46
N GLU A 332 1.25 38.03 31.27
CA GLU A 332 0.28 38.84 30.49
C GLU A 332 -0.88 38.04 29.85
N ARG A 333 -1.44 37.04 30.55
CA ARG A 333 -2.78 36.49 30.25
C ARG A 333 -3.58 36.28 31.54
N ASP A 334 -4.44 37.24 31.86
CA ASP A 334 -5.36 37.18 32.99
C ASP A 334 -6.59 36.32 32.63
N TRP A 335 -6.58 35.06 33.04
CA TRP A 335 -7.60 34.05 32.70
C TRP A 335 -8.88 34.14 33.56
N ASN A 336 -9.18 35.31 34.13
CA ASN A 336 -10.13 35.41 35.23
C ASN A 336 -11.08 36.64 35.16
N ASP A 337 -11.55 37.00 33.97
CA ASP A 337 -12.67 37.95 33.77
C ASP A 337 -14.00 37.21 33.46
N PRO A 338 -14.92 37.07 34.44
CA PRO A 338 -16.12 36.25 34.32
C PRO A 338 -17.33 37.05 33.78
N VAL A 339 -17.17 37.77 32.66
CA VAL A 339 -18.25 38.59 32.06
C VAL A 339 -18.49 38.24 30.57
N ALA A 340 -18.83 36.98 30.32
CA ALA A 340 -19.35 36.53 29.01
C ALA A 340 -20.32 35.33 29.11
N THR A 341 -21.20 35.29 30.12
CA THR A 341 -22.27 34.28 30.21
C THR A 341 -23.62 34.86 29.79
N ASN A 342 -24.25 34.23 28.79
CA ASN A 342 -25.61 34.54 28.36
C ASN A 342 -26.67 34.22 29.44
N GLY A 343 -27.78 34.96 29.44
CA GLY A 343 -29.07 34.45 29.94
C GLY A 343 -29.58 35.00 31.28
N ASP A 344 -30.29 36.13 31.16
CA ASP A 344 -31.55 36.50 31.85
C ASP A 344 -31.78 36.14 33.34
N GLY A 345 -32.10 37.16 34.16
CA GLY A 345 -32.30 37.03 35.60
C GLY A 345 -32.86 38.29 36.25
N VAL A 346 -34.16 38.54 36.09
CA VAL A 346 -34.85 39.73 36.60
C VAL A 346 -34.94 39.71 38.14
N GLU A 347 -34.49 40.78 38.81
CA GLU A 347 -34.71 40.98 40.24
C GLU A 347 -36.20 41.27 40.56
N GLY A 348 -36.69 40.81 41.72
CA GLY A 348 -37.74 41.57 42.40
C GLY A 348 -38.72 40.83 43.31
N VAL A 349 -38.52 41.02 44.63
CA VAL A 349 -39.58 41.12 45.66
C VAL A 349 -40.31 39.84 46.08
N ILE A 350 -39.97 39.36 47.29
CA ILE A 350 -40.93 38.74 48.21
C ILE A 350 -41.10 39.68 49.41
N ALA A 351 -42.33 40.13 49.65
CA ALA A 351 -42.73 40.80 50.88
C ALA A 351 -44.20 40.47 51.18
N ASP A 352 -44.51 40.34 52.48
CA ASP A 352 -45.74 39.88 53.09
C ASP A 352 -47.09 40.37 52.49
N ALA A 353 -48.11 39.50 52.52
CA ALA A 353 -49.24 39.66 53.48
C ALA A 353 -50.29 38.54 53.42
N GLU A 354 -50.89 38.29 54.59
CA GLU A 354 -51.98 37.35 54.88
C GLU A 354 -53.33 37.62 54.17
N LYS A 355 -54.23 36.60 54.21
CA LYS A 355 -55.72 36.68 54.13
C LYS A 355 -56.28 37.21 52.80
N GLN A 356 -57.13 36.48 52.07
CA GLN A 356 -58.31 35.74 52.53
C GLN A 356 -58.71 34.63 51.54
#